data_AF-A0A7X7MSM4-F1
#
_entry.id   AF-A0A7X7MSM4-F1
#
_cell.length_a   1.000
_cell.length_b   1.000
_cell.length_c   1.000
_cell.angle_alpha   90.00
_cell.angle_beta   90.00
_cell.angle_gamma   90.00
#
_symmetry.space_group_name_H-M   'P 1'
#
loop_
_entity.id
_entity.type
_entity.pdbx_description
1 polymer ?
#
loop_
_entity_poly.entity_id
_entity_poly.type
_entity_poly.pdbx_seq_one_letter_code
_entity_poly.pdbx_strand_id
1 'polypeptide(L)'
;MYYSAYNWGQHNLLWTGLNGVNWPYRSLLRFDLSSLRARYTALESATLTLAVRDVSKISVARGNFDLKLFLVDDANAAWTEGTKNAAVAGAGDSCWEFLSFDTVGWAGGKGIGANSTSTGVSNLLASVTVDVATVTNGHKIVFTLDSPEALAALEAWARGRTNAGLLLVSDEASSGQNALSFASAEHATADDRPALAVTYSADETAFVASEDNFMFSLGSYTNRNWGKWATPQLGIGLNSTTDKYRTLLRFDLSSLDRARKQVKWATLTLTQAANTKIKPANGTAFDVRLLLLSGTNAGWIEGTKSDATAGVGESCWAFQKYNTIAWAGGAGIGNSTNSAGVAAQLVTAAVNANTINTGTNIVFHIESPAGLAALERWARGGVNEGLLLATDEASSGQNALLVGSREHATAAYRPTLRVVLEPKIPQGTLIRVL
;
A
#
# COMPACT_ATOMS: atom_id res chain seq x y z
N MET A 1 28.33 17.61 29.42
CA MET A 1 27.41 16.45 29.48
C MET A 1 27.54 15.72 28.15
N TYR A 2 27.96 14.46 28.14
CA TYR A 2 28.16 13.70 26.90
C TYR A 2 26.87 12.94 26.55
N TYR A 3 26.18 13.37 25.50
CA TYR A 3 24.90 12.80 25.04
C TYR A 3 25.10 11.61 24.09
N SER A 4 26.29 11.02 24.04
CA SER A 4 26.62 10.02 23.04
C SER A 4 25.88 8.67 23.26
N ALA A 5 25.50 8.40 24.51
CA ALA A 5 24.64 7.27 24.88
C ALA A 5 23.13 7.57 24.81
N TYR A 6 22.73 8.78 24.42
CA TYR A 6 21.31 9.18 24.44
C TYR A 6 20.61 8.74 23.15
N ASN A 7 19.40 8.23 23.29
CA ASN A 7 18.51 7.94 22.18
C ASN A 7 17.47 9.07 22.01
N TRP A 8 17.14 9.35 20.75
CA TRP A 8 16.23 10.41 20.33
C TRP A 8 15.12 9.86 19.41
N GLY A 9 14.84 8.55 19.46
CA GLY A 9 13.92 7.87 18.55
C GLY A 9 12.45 8.31 18.67
N GLN A 10 12.04 8.83 19.84
CA GLN A 10 10.71 9.41 20.05
C GLN A 10 10.68 10.94 19.91
N HIS A 11 11.78 11.57 19.48
CA HIS A 11 11.82 13.01 19.31
C HIS A 11 11.03 13.39 18.05
N ASN A 12 10.18 14.42 18.13
CA ASN A 12 9.33 14.86 17.01
C ASN A 12 10.08 15.63 15.89
N LEU A 13 11.41 15.68 15.97
CA LEU A 13 12.30 16.39 15.07
C LEU A 13 13.57 15.59 14.81
N LEU A 14 14.02 15.61 13.56
CA LEU A 14 15.29 15.08 13.08
C LEU A 14 16.28 16.23 12.94
N TRP A 15 17.45 16.17 13.58
CA TRP A 15 18.47 17.21 13.46
C TRP A 15 19.58 16.80 12.49
N THR A 16 20.04 17.75 11.67
CA THR A 16 21.21 17.56 10.81
C THR A 16 22.01 18.85 10.74
N GLY A 17 23.34 18.75 10.82
CA GLY A 17 24.21 19.91 10.81
C GLY A 17 25.29 19.86 11.86
N LEU A 18 25.90 21.00 12.15
CA LEU A 18 26.80 21.18 13.27
C LEU A 18 26.12 22.06 14.32
N ASN A 19 25.97 21.55 15.55
CA ASN A 19 25.61 22.36 16.72
C ASN A 19 26.79 23.26 17.17
N GLY A 20 27.99 22.92 16.73
CA GLY A 20 29.27 23.53 17.01
C GLY A 20 30.35 22.71 16.30
N VAL A 21 31.60 23.19 16.29
CA VAL A 21 32.70 22.64 15.47
C VAL A 21 32.89 21.13 15.60
N ASN A 22 32.68 20.56 16.80
CA ASN A 22 32.89 19.15 17.06
C ASN A 22 31.60 18.39 17.40
N TRP A 23 30.43 19.01 17.23
CA TRP A 23 29.14 18.49 17.72
C TRP A 23 28.16 18.31 16.55
N PRO A 24 28.39 17.30 15.70
CA PRO A 24 27.51 17.01 14.58
C PRO A 24 26.15 16.45 15.04
N TYR A 25 25.13 16.81 14.28
CA TYR A 25 23.84 16.16 14.23
C TYR A 25 23.74 15.36 12.94
N ARG A 26 23.31 14.10 13.07
CA ARG A 26 23.05 13.19 11.97
C ARG A 26 21.68 12.56 12.19
N SER A 27 20.97 12.28 11.11
CA SER A 27 19.64 11.67 11.17
C SER A 27 19.60 10.40 10.32
N LEU A 28 18.93 9.37 10.83
CA LEU A 28 18.64 8.13 10.10
C LEU A 28 17.19 8.13 9.65
N LEU A 29 16.94 7.65 8.45
CA LEU A 29 15.61 7.50 7.87
C LEU A 29 15.47 6.10 7.29
N ARG A 30 14.33 5.44 7.49
CA ARG A 30 14.03 4.16 6.85
C ARG A 30 12.58 4.18 6.36
N PHE A 31 12.39 3.82 5.09
CA PHE A 31 11.06 3.77 4.47
C PHE A 31 10.68 2.31 4.22
N ASP A 32 9.43 1.97 4.55
CA ASP A 32 8.85 0.68 4.17
C ASP A 32 8.32 0.75 2.72
N LEU A 33 9.00 0.03 1.82
CA LEU A 33 8.61 -0.10 0.41
C LEU A 33 7.91 -1.43 0.10
N SER A 34 7.48 -2.18 1.13
CA SER A 34 6.78 -3.46 0.96
C SER A 34 5.52 -3.33 0.11
N SER A 35 4.87 -2.16 0.15
CA SER A 35 3.71 -1.83 -0.68
C SER A 35 4.03 -1.70 -2.18
N LEU A 36 5.30 -1.55 -2.56
CA LEU A 36 5.75 -1.57 -3.96
C LEU A 36 6.20 -2.96 -4.41
N ARG A 37 6.29 -3.93 -3.48
CA ARG A 37 6.80 -5.26 -3.80
C ARG A 37 5.98 -5.88 -4.92
N ALA A 38 6.69 -6.29 -5.96
CA ALA A 38 6.13 -6.81 -7.19
C ALA A 38 5.31 -5.81 -8.04
N ARG A 39 5.02 -4.58 -7.59
CA ARG A 39 4.02 -3.67 -8.21
C ARG A 39 4.47 -2.87 -9.43
N TYR A 40 5.65 -3.15 -9.93
CA TYR A 40 6.22 -2.45 -11.08
C TYR A 40 7.21 -3.34 -11.86
N THR A 41 7.52 -2.92 -13.08
CA THR A 41 8.55 -3.50 -13.96
C THR A 41 9.87 -2.74 -13.87
N ALA A 42 9.84 -1.43 -13.66
CA ALA A 42 11.01 -0.60 -13.39
C ALA A 42 10.67 0.57 -12.46
N LEU A 43 11.57 0.92 -11.53
CA LEU A 43 11.58 2.21 -10.86
C LEU A 43 12.21 3.25 -11.79
N GLU A 44 11.55 4.39 -11.97
CA GLU A 44 11.99 5.44 -12.89
C GLU A 44 12.72 6.56 -12.16
N SER A 45 12.14 7.01 -11.03
CA SER A 45 12.68 8.10 -10.22
C SER A 45 12.15 8.02 -8.80
N ALA A 46 12.81 8.74 -7.89
CA ALA A 46 12.31 8.94 -6.55
C ALA A 46 12.69 10.31 -6.00
N THR A 47 11.90 10.80 -5.05
CA THR A 47 12.12 12.10 -4.42
C THR A 47 11.84 12.01 -2.93
N LEU A 48 12.84 12.37 -2.11
CA LEU A 48 12.69 12.53 -0.67
C LEU A 48 12.44 14.00 -0.35
N THR A 49 11.35 14.29 0.36
CA THR A 49 11.01 15.64 0.84
C THR A 49 11.06 15.70 2.36
N LEU A 50 11.75 16.70 2.90
CA LEU A 50 11.86 16.98 4.33
C LEU A 50 11.39 18.41 4.63
N ALA A 51 10.51 18.58 5.60
CA ALA A 51 10.02 19.89 6.03
C ALA A 51 10.90 20.48 7.13
N VAL A 52 11.48 21.66 6.90
CA VAL A 52 12.26 22.40 7.90
C VAL A 52 11.35 22.90 9.01
N ARG A 53 11.72 22.65 10.26
CA ARG A 53 10.93 23.00 11.46
C ARG A 53 11.65 23.93 12.42
N ASP A 54 12.99 23.96 12.39
CA ASP A 54 13.79 24.87 13.22
C ASP A 54 15.03 25.33 12.45
N VAL A 55 15.19 26.64 12.36
CA VAL A 55 16.33 27.35 11.74
C VAL A 55 17.16 28.14 12.77
N SER A 56 16.91 27.98 14.07
CA SER A 56 17.58 28.74 15.13
C SER A 56 19.10 28.55 15.19
N LYS A 57 19.63 27.49 14.56
CA LYS A 57 21.06 27.17 14.50
C LYS A 57 21.69 27.47 13.15
N ILE A 58 21.03 28.28 12.33
CA ILE A 58 21.55 28.77 11.05
C ILE A 58 22.33 30.05 11.27
N SER A 59 23.51 30.15 10.63
CA SER A 59 24.35 31.34 10.71
C SER A 59 24.68 31.88 9.32
N VAL A 60 24.10 33.04 8.98
CA VAL A 60 24.41 33.75 7.73
C VAL A 60 25.91 34.07 7.62
N ALA A 61 26.57 34.36 8.74
CA ALA A 61 28.00 34.64 8.79
C ALA A 61 28.89 33.42 8.44
N ARG A 62 28.35 32.20 8.55
CA ARG A 62 29.04 30.95 8.19
C ARG A 62 28.79 30.52 6.75
N GLY A 63 27.86 31.20 6.06
CA GLY A 63 27.51 30.92 4.69
C GLY A 63 26.73 29.63 4.51
N ASN A 64 26.45 29.33 3.24
CA ASN A 64 25.70 28.17 2.82
C ASN A 64 26.44 26.88 3.17
N PHE A 65 25.69 25.81 3.37
CA PHE A 65 26.24 24.48 3.64
C PHE A 65 25.41 23.42 2.92
N ASP A 66 26.05 22.28 2.65
CA ASP A 66 25.39 21.18 1.98
C ASP A 66 24.81 20.19 2.97
N LEU A 67 23.59 19.76 2.69
CA LEU A 67 23.04 18.51 3.20
C LEU A 67 23.39 17.39 2.22
N LYS A 68 23.77 16.24 2.74
CA LYS A 68 24.19 15.06 1.99
C LYS A 68 23.41 13.85 2.48
N LEU A 69 22.81 13.13 1.54
CA LEU A 69 22.05 11.92 1.80
C LEU A 69 22.86 10.71 1.34
N PHE A 70 23.24 9.86 2.28
CA PHE A 70 24.00 8.64 2.02
C PHE A 70 23.12 7.41 2.20
N LEU A 71 23.45 6.36 1.45
CA LEU A 71 22.99 5.01 1.71
C LEU A 71 23.77 4.44 2.91
N VAL A 72 23.04 3.89 3.89
CA VAL A 72 23.64 3.19 5.02
C VAL A 72 24.14 1.82 4.56
N ASP A 73 25.30 1.39 5.05
CA ASP A 73 25.84 0.07 4.71
C ASP A 73 25.02 -1.07 5.36
N ASP A 74 24.91 -2.21 4.68
CA ASP A 74 24.17 -3.39 5.16
C ASP A 74 24.71 -3.91 6.50
N ALA A 75 25.99 -3.68 6.83
CA ALA A 75 26.57 -4.01 8.13
C ALA A 75 25.85 -3.30 9.30
N ASN A 76 25.17 -2.18 9.03
CA ASN A 76 24.39 -1.43 9.99
C ASN A 76 22.88 -1.67 9.86
N ALA A 77 22.41 -2.59 9.03
CA ALA A 77 20.97 -2.76 8.77
C ALA A 77 20.13 -3.13 10.01
N ALA A 78 20.76 -3.70 11.04
CA ALA A 78 20.08 -4.11 12.26
C ALA A 78 19.71 -2.96 13.22
N TRP A 79 20.01 -1.69 12.88
CA TRP A 79 19.64 -0.56 13.74
C TRP A 79 18.13 -0.45 13.95
N THR A 80 17.76 0.03 15.14
CA THR A 80 16.39 0.28 15.57
C THR A 80 16.26 1.76 15.98
N GLU A 81 15.12 2.40 15.65
CA GLU A 81 14.86 3.83 15.90
C GLU A 81 15.02 4.23 17.38
N GLY A 82 14.79 3.27 18.27
CA GLY A 82 14.91 3.43 19.71
C GLY A 82 13.70 4.11 20.33
N THR A 83 13.56 3.95 21.63
CA THR A 83 12.27 4.16 22.31
C THR A 83 12.26 5.36 23.25
N LYS A 84 13.28 6.21 23.20
CA LYS A 84 13.51 7.28 24.17
C LYS A 84 13.53 8.66 23.51
N ASN A 85 13.37 9.68 24.33
CA ASN A 85 13.49 11.07 23.94
C ASN A 85 14.43 11.79 24.92
N ALA A 86 15.60 12.22 24.44
CA ALA A 86 16.59 12.94 25.23
C ALA A 86 17.00 12.21 26.52
N ALA A 87 17.07 10.88 26.48
CA ALA A 87 17.45 10.04 27.62
C ALA A 87 18.44 8.96 27.19
N VAL A 88 19.12 8.35 28.16
CA VAL A 88 20.02 7.20 27.92
C VAL A 88 19.24 6.11 27.18
N ALA A 89 19.84 5.59 26.12
CA ALA A 89 19.27 4.55 25.28
C ALA A 89 18.90 3.30 26.09
N GLY A 90 17.79 2.64 25.74
CA GLY A 90 17.48 1.32 26.24
C GLY A 90 18.38 0.27 25.59
N ALA A 91 18.56 -0.89 26.24
CA ALA A 91 19.27 -2.01 25.63
C ALA A 91 18.65 -2.37 24.26
N GLY A 92 19.48 -2.42 23.22
CA GLY A 92 19.02 -2.68 21.84
C GLY A 92 18.61 -1.44 21.03
N ASP A 93 18.40 -0.28 21.66
CA ASP A 93 18.13 0.98 20.97
C ASP A 93 19.42 1.49 20.29
N SER A 94 19.28 2.17 19.14
CA SER A 94 20.42 2.86 18.54
C SER A 94 20.70 4.21 19.21
N CYS A 95 21.96 4.61 19.26
CA CYS A 95 22.41 5.94 19.71
C CYS A 95 23.69 6.34 18.99
N TRP A 96 24.28 7.50 19.32
CA TRP A 96 25.52 7.95 18.67
C TRP A 96 26.66 6.91 18.79
N GLU A 97 26.81 6.30 19.95
CA GLU A 97 27.89 5.32 20.21
C GLU A 97 27.61 3.94 19.58
N PHE A 98 26.35 3.51 19.56
CA PHE A 98 25.98 2.12 19.34
C PHE A 98 24.89 1.94 18.29
N LEU A 99 25.06 0.92 17.44
CA LEU A 99 24.02 0.35 16.60
C LEU A 99 22.90 -0.25 17.47
N SER A 100 23.32 -0.96 18.52
CA SER A 100 22.49 -1.57 19.56
C SER A 100 23.16 -1.31 20.90
N PHE A 101 22.53 -0.49 21.74
CA PHE A 101 23.13 0.05 22.96
C PHE A 101 23.77 -1.02 23.85
N ASP A 102 24.96 -0.66 24.34
CA ASP A 102 25.87 -1.41 25.23
C ASP A 102 26.45 -2.73 24.69
N THR A 103 26.18 -3.08 23.43
CA THR A 103 26.57 -4.39 22.89
C THR A 103 27.20 -4.34 21.50
N VAL A 104 26.68 -3.51 20.59
CA VAL A 104 27.14 -3.49 19.19
C VAL A 104 27.42 -2.05 18.76
N GLY A 105 28.68 -1.76 18.45
CA GLY A 105 29.10 -0.50 17.84
C GLY A 105 28.68 -0.42 16.37
N TRP A 106 28.56 0.79 15.85
CA TRP A 106 28.34 1.01 14.41
C TRP A 106 29.55 0.53 13.59
N ALA A 107 29.30 -0.11 12.45
CA ALA A 107 30.28 -0.09 11.36
C ALA A 107 30.52 1.38 10.97
N GLY A 108 31.78 1.79 10.79
CA GLY A 108 32.18 3.19 10.62
C GLY A 108 32.46 3.95 11.93
N GLY A 109 32.25 3.32 13.09
CA GLY A 109 32.50 3.93 14.39
C GLY A 109 31.40 4.91 14.83
N LYS A 110 31.66 5.65 15.91
CA LYS A 110 30.66 6.51 16.57
C LYS A 110 29.99 7.47 15.58
N GLY A 111 28.66 7.42 15.54
CA GLY A 111 27.84 8.19 14.64
C GLY A 111 27.83 7.69 13.19
N ILE A 112 28.25 6.45 12.90
CA ILE A 112 28.21 5.75 11.59
C ILE A 112 29.17 6.26 10.50
N GLY A 113 29.57 7.53 10.55
CA GLY A 113 30.40 8.21 9.53
C GLY A 113 29.66 9.36 8.85
N ALA A 114 30.34 10.11 7.97
CA ALA A 114 29.77 11.27 7.26
C ALA A 114 30.18 11.38 5.78
N ASN A 115 30.87 10.37 5.24
CA ASN A 115 31.26 10.32 3.84
C ASN A 115 31.54 8.87 3.40
N SER A 116 31.65 8.65 2.09
CA SER A 116 31.79 7.33 1.46
C SER A 116 33.12 6.61 1.75
N THR A 117 34.01 7.19 2.56
CA THR A 117 35.22 6.49 3.05
C THR A 117 34.97 5.78 4.38
N SER A 118 33.87 6.10 5.09
CA SER A 118 33.48 5.37 6.30
C SER A 118 32.88 4.02 5.93
N THR A 119 33.27 2.96 6.63
CA THR A 119 32.70 1.62 6.44
C THR A 119 31.24 1.50 6.86
N GLY A 120 30.67 2.52 7.50
CA GLY A 120 29.27 2.53 7.93
C GLY A 120 28.27 3.03 6.89
N VAL A 121 28.75 3.62 5.81
CA VAL A 121 27.95 4.17 4.70
C VAL A 121 28.57 3.77 3.38
N SER A 122 27.77 3.65 2.33
CA SER A 122 28.24 3.17 1.03
C SER A 122 28.31 4.30 0.00
N ASN A 123 27.15 4.80 -0.45
CA ASN A 123 27.04 5.69 -1.60
C ASN A 123 26.43 7.04 -1.20
N LEU A 124 26.97 8.14 -1.73
CA LEU A 124 26.27 9.43 -1.74
C LEU A 124 25.15 9.35 -2.79
N LEU A 125 23.91 9.55 -2.37
CA LEU A 125 22.74 9.45 -3.25
C LEU A 125 22.33 10.81 -3.80
N ALA A 126 22.41 11.85 -2.98
CA ALA A 126 22.03 13.21 -3.34
C ALA A 126 22.65 14.24 -2.39
N SER A 127 22.76 15.48 -2.86
CA SER A 127 23.14 16.62 -2.03
C SER A 127 22.32 17.86 -2.39
N VAL A 128 22.03 18.68 -1.39
CA VAL A 128 21.31 19.94 -1.55
C VAL A 128 22.03 21.02 -0.76
N THR A 129 22.36 22.13 -1.43
CA THR A 129 22.90 23.31 -0.77
C THR A 129 21.77 24.10 -0.11
N VAL A 130 21.92 24.35 1.19
CA VAL A 130 21.02 25.20 1.96
C VAL A 130 21.50 26.64 1.85
N ASP A 131 20.65 27.50 1.32
CA ASP A 131 20.84 28.94 1.38
C ASP A 131 20.41 29.48 2.76
N VAL A 132 21.42 29.82 3.57
CA VAL A 132 21.21 30.29 4.95
C VAL A 132 20.53 31.65 5.02
N ALA A 133 20.53 32.42 3.93
CA ALA A 133 19.87 33.72 3.89
C ALA A 133 18.35 33.60 3.67
N THR A 134 17.89 32.49 3.09
CA THR A 134 16.49 32.34 2.67
C THR A 134 15.77 31.19 3.35
N VAL A 135 16.47 30.21 3.94
CA VAL A 135 15.82 29.08 4.61
C VAL A 135 14.95 29.51 5.80
N THR A 136 13.70 29.05 5.84
CA THR A 136 12.74 29.35 6.92
C THR A 136 11.98 28.11 7.37
N ASN A 137 11.33 28.19 8.53
CA ASN A 137 10.42 27.14 8.99
C ASN A 137 9.26 26.95 7.99
N GLY A 138 9.00 25.70 7.62
CA GLY A 138 8.03 25.33 6.59
C GLY A 138 8.63 25.12 5.20
N HIS A 139 9.89 25.54 4.95
CA HIS A 139 10.57 25.21 3.70
C HIS A 139 10.67 23.70 3.51
N LYS A 140 10.50 23.24 2.27
CA LYS A 140 10.64 21.83 1.90
C LYS A 140 11.98 21.65 1.19
N ILE A 141 12.89 20.88 1.80
CA ILE A 141 14.12 20.44 1.16
C ILE A 141 13.83 19.15 0.39
N VAL A 142 14.23 19.12 -0.88
CA VAL A 142 13.91 18.06 -1.82
C VAL A 142 15.19 17.43 -2.33
N PHE A 143 15.35 16.12 -2.10
CA PHE A 143 16.44 15.32 -2.66
C PHE A 143 15.90 14.47 -3.82
N THR A 144 16.45 14.69 -5.01
CA THR A 144 16.20 13.86 -6.19
C THR A 144 17.07 12.61 -6.14
N LEU A 145 16.47 11.44 -6.28
CA LEU A 145 17.11 10.12 -6.09
C LEU A 145 17.14 9.32 -7.40
N ASP A 146 17.65 9.93 -8.46
CA ASP A 146 17.64 9.36 -9.81
C ASP A 146 18.97 8.68 -10.19
N SER A 147 19.95 8.69 -9.28
CA SER A 147 21.21 7.97 -9.48
C SER A 147 20.98 6.45 -9.58
N PRO A 148 21.78 5.72 -10.39
CA PRO A 148 21.71 4.26 -10.46
C PRO A 148 21.80 3.57 -9.09
N GLU A 149 22.64 4.11 -8.19
CA GLU A 149 22.82 3.61 -6.83
C GLU A 149 21.56 3.77 -5.98
N ALA A 150 20.91 4.94 -6.06
CA ALA A 150 19.67 5.19 -5.33
C ALA A 150 18.54 4.29 -5.84
N LEU A 151 18.35 4.23 -7.16
CA LEU A 151 17.33 3.37 -7.78
C LEU A 151 17.57 1.89 -7.46
N ALA A 152 18.82 1.42 -7.50
CA ALA A 152 19.17 0.05 -7.15
C ALA A 152 18.88 -0.29 -5.68
N ALA A 153 19.13 0.65 -4.76
CA ALA A 153 18.81 0.47 -3.34
C ALA A 153 17.29 0.40 -3.11
N LEU A 154 16.53 1.37 -3.65
CA LEU A 154 15.07 1.39 -3.56
C LEU A 154 14.43 0.14 -4.17
N GLU A 155 14.96 -0.31 -5.31
CA GLU A 155 14.55 -1.55 -5.97
C GLU A 155 14.80 -2.78 -5.10
N ALA A 156 15.97 -2.86 -4.46
CA ALA A 156 16.30 -3.95 -3.55
C ALA A 156 15.34 -3.99 -2.36
N TRP A 157 15.05 -2.83 -1.76
CA TRP A 157 14.14 -2.70 -0.62
C TRP A 157 12.70 -3.07 -0.98
N ALA A 158 12.21 -2.56 -2.12
CA ALA A 158 10.90 -2.93 -2.64
C ALA A 158 10.79 -4.44 -2.96
N ARG A 159 11.90 -5.10 -3.33
CA ARG A 159 11.95 -6.55 -3.53
C ARG A 159 12.10 -7.35 -2.22
N GLY A 160 12.14 -6.68 -1.06
CA GLY A 160 12.26 -7.31 0.26
C GLY A 160 13.68 -7.75 0.60
N ARG A 161 14.71 -7.17 -0.03
CA ARG A 161 16.10 -7.33 0.40
C ARG A 161 16.39 -6.41 1.59
N THR A 162 17.59 -6.54 2.16
CA THR A 162 18.08 -5.73 3.28
C THR A 162 17.85 -4.25 3.05
N ASN A 163 17.25 -3.58 4.04
CA ASN A 163 17.00 -2.14 4.04
C ASN A 163 17.69 -1.50 5.25
N ALA A 164 18.93 -1.06 5.05
CA ALA A 164 19.69 -0.36 6.07
C ALA A 164 19.24 1.11 6.25
N GLY A 165 18.48 1.65 5.31
CA GLY A 165 17.99 3.03 5.34
C GLY A 165 18.99 4.06 4.81
N LEU A 166 18.73 5.31 5.15
CA LEU A 166 19.42 6.49 4.67
C LEU A 166 20.04 7.25 5.85
N LEU A 167 21.22 7.83 5.63
CA LEU A 167 21.86 8.75 6.55
C LEU A 167 21.84 10.17 5.98
N LEU A 168 21.28 11.09 6.74
CA LEU A 168 21.31 12.52 6.44
C LEU A 168 22.37 13.20 7.31
N VAL A 169 23.35 13.82 6.66
CA VAL A 169 24.45 14.58 7.28
C VAL A 169 24.58 15.96 6.62
N SER A 170 25.35 16.85 7.25
CA SER A 170 25.83 18.07 6.60
C SER A 170 27.28 17.93 6.15
N ASP A 171 27.81 18.94 5.46
CA ASP A 171 29.26 19.09 5.36
C ASP A 171 29.90 19.46 6.70
N GLU A 172 30.39 18.44 7.40
CA GLU A 172 31.04 18.54 8.70
C GLU A 172 32.47 19.09 8.62
N ALA A 173 33.03 19.29 7.41
CA ALA A 173 34.34 19.93 7.26
C ALA A 173 34.29 21.46 7.49
N SER A 174 33.09 22.04 7.56
CA SER A 174 32.90 23.48 7.78
C SER A 174 33.16 23.88 9.23
N SER A 175 33.83 25.02 9.45
CA SER A 175 34.12 25.54 10.80
C SER A 175 32.99 26.45 11.30
N GLY A 176 31.97 25.86 11.93
CA GLY A 176 30.95 26.65 12.61
C GLY A 176 29.65 25.91 12.86
N GLN A 177 28.80 26.51 13.70
CA GLN A 177 27.42 26.05 13.89
C GLN A 177 26.61 26.38 12.63
N ASN A 178 26.01 25.35 12.03
CA ASN A 178 25.00 25.43 10.98
C ASN A 178 24.18 24.13 11.05
N ALA A 179 22.97 24.21 11.59
CA ALA A 179 22.09 23.04 11.69
C ALA A 179 20.62 23.39 11.47
N LEU A 180 19.89 22.42 10.95
CA LEU A 180 18.44 22.45 10.76
C LEU A 180 17.81 21.31 11.54
N SER A 181 16.56 21.53 11.92
CA SER A 181 15.67 20.41 12.25
C SER A 181 14.61 20.22 11.19
N PHE A 182 14.25 18.96 10.96
CA PHE A 182 13.16 18.53 10.11
C PHE A 182 12.09 17.84 10.95
N ALA A 183 10.85 17.82 10.48
CA ALA A 183 9.83 16.98 11.12
C ALA A 183 10.21 15.49 11.02
N SER A 184 10.01 14.74 12.11
CA SER A 184 10.17 13.27 12.14
C SER A 184 8.85 12.56 11.83
N ALA A 185 8.84 11.22 11.90
CA ALA A 185 7.62 10.42 11.76
C ALA A 185 6.62 10.66 12.91
N GLU A 186 7.10 11.05 14.08
CA GLU A 186 6.33 11.37 15.29
C GLU A 186 5.72 12.77 15.25
N HIS A 187 6.07 13.60 14.25
CA HIS A 187 5.57 14.96 14.16
C HIS A 187 4.03 14.99 14.04
N ALA A 188 3.38 15.91 14.75
CA ALA A 188 1.92 15.94 14.87
C ALA A 188 1.22 16.22 13.52
N THR A 189 1.80 17.07 12.68
CA THR A 189 1.28 17.39 11.35
C THR A 189 1.77 16.36 10.34
N ALA A 190 0.86 15.55 9.79
CA ALA A 190 1.18 14.48 8.84
C ALA A 190 1.87 14.98 7.56
N ASP A 191 1.41 16.10 7.00
CA ASP A 191 1.95 16.70 5.76
C ASP A 191 3.38 17.26 5.89
N ASP A 192 3.88 17.35 7.12
CA ASP A 192 5.26 17.77 7.40
C ASP A 192 6.22 16.59 7.56
N ARG A 193 5.72 15.37 7.78
CA ARG A 193 6.56 14.18 8.01
C ARG A 193 7.41 13.86 6.76
N PRO A 194 8.57 13.17 6.92
CA PRO A 194 9.40 12.76 5.79
C PRO A 194 8.59 11.95 4.78
N ALA A 195 8.68 12.33 3.50
CA ALA A 195 7.94 11.68 2.42
C ALA A 195 8.88 11.23 1.31
N LEU A 196 8.81 9.95 0.94
CA LEU A 196 9.49 9.39 -0.21
C LEU A 196 8.45 9.09 -1.31
N ALA A 197 8.48 9.87 -2.38
CA ALA A 197 7.68 9.64 -3.57
C ALA A 197 8.49 8.80 -4.57
N VAL A 198 7.88 7.77 -5.17
CA VAL A 198 8.51 6.87 -6.13
C VAL A 198 7.67 6.81 -7.40
N THR A 199 8.30 7.00 -8.55
CA THR A 199 7.68 6.85 -9.88
C THR A 199 8.15 5.55 -10.51
N TYR A 200 7.25 4.82 -11.17
CA TYR A 200 7.53 3.50 -11.73
C TYR A 200 6.66 3.18 -12.94
N SER A 201 7.13 2.26 -13.79
CA SER A 201 6.36 1.67 -14.90
C SER A 201 5.84 0.28 -14.54
N ALA A 202 4.70 -0.16 -15.09
CA ALA A 202 4.22 -1.54 -15.00
C ALA A 202 3.67 -2.03 -16.35
N ASP A 203 3.87 -3.32 -16.68
CA ASP A 203 3.20 -3.97 -17.81
C ASP A 203 1.80 -4.40 -17.37
N GLU A 204 0.89 -3.43 -17.39
CA GLU A 204 -0.44 -3.51 -16.84
C GLU A 204 -1.50 -3.48 -17.95
N THR A 205 -2.52 -4.34 -17.82
CA THR A 205 -3.75 -4.23 -18.60
C THR A 205 -4.93 -4.01 -17.65
N ALA A 206 -5.76 -3.00 -17.94
CA ALA A 206 -6.96 -2.69 -17.18
C ALA A 206 -8.21 -3.29 -17.86
N PHE A 207 -9.03 -3.95 -17.07
CA PHE A 207 -10.27 -4.59 -17.49
C PHE A 207 -11.43 -3.98 -16.70
N VAL A 208 -12.49 -3.57 -17.39
CA VAL A 208 -13.78 -3.28 -16.74
C VAL A 208 -14.53 -4.58 -16.51
N ALA A 209 -15.42 -4.60 -15.51
CA ALA A 209 -16.24 -5.79 -15.27
C ALA A 209 -17.05 -6.15 -16.53
N SER A 210 -17.00 -7.43 -16.90
CA SER A 210 -17.72 -8.01 -18.04
C SER A 210 -19.13 -8.45 -17.67
N GLU A 211 -19.36 -8.73 -16.38
CA GLU A 211 -20.64 -9.00 -15.74
C GLU A 211 -20.53 -8.53 -14.28
N ASP A 212 -21.60 -7.96 -13.74
CA ASP A 212 -21.77 -7.78 -12.30
C ASP A 212 -23.18 -8.14 -11.85
N ASN A 213 -23.38 -8.33 -10.55
CA ASN A 213 -24.73 -8.44 -10.01
C ASN A 213 -24.71 -8.06 -8.54
N PHE A 214 -25.84 -7.57 -8.06
CA PHE A 214 -26.06 -7.29 -6.66
C PHE A 214 -27.17 -8.20 -6.09
N MET A 215 -26.98 -8.67 -4.86
CA MET A 215 -27.91 -9.56 -4.18
C MET A 215 -28.31 -8.99 -2.81
N PHE A 216 -29.61 -9.06 -2.52
CA PHE A 216 -30.19 -8.54 -1.29
C PHE A 216 -30.96 -9.63 -0.52
N SER A 217 -30.62 -9.81 0.76
CA SER A 217 -31.17 -10.90 1.58
C SER A 217 -32.54 -10.64 2.20
N LEU A 218 -33.09 -9.42 2.10
CA LEU A 218 -34.39 -9.10 2.68
C LEU A 218 -35.45 -10.01 2.04
N GLY A 219 -36.31 -10.63 2.86
CA GLY A 219 -37.20 -11.73 2.43
C GLY A 219 -37.95 -11.49 1.12
N SER A 220 -38.54 -10.30 0.95
CA SER A 220 -39.28 -9.89 -0.26
C SER A 220 -38.42 -9.66 -1.52
N TYR A 221 -37.09 -9.63 -1.37
CA TYR A 221 -36.12 -9.35 -2.43
C TYR A 221 -35.23 -10.56 -2.74
N THR A 222 -35.36 -11.67 -2.02
CA THR A 222 -34.48 -12.86 -2.16
C THR A 222 -34.50 -13.49 -3.56
N ASN A 223 -35.61 -13.31 -4.29
CA ASN A 223 -35.79 -13.82 -5.64
C ASN A 223 -35.66 -12.73 -6.73
N ARG A 224 -35.21 -11.53 -6.38
CA ARG A 224 -35.06 -10.44 -7.33
C ARG A 224 -33.66 -10.42 -7.94
N ASN A 225 -33.60 -10.10 -9.22
CA ASN A 225 -32.36 -9.90 -9.96
C ASN A 225 -32.09 -8.40 -10.12
N TRP A 226 -30.81 -8.04 -10.04
CA TRP A 226 -30.33 -6.67 -10.05
C TRP A 226 -29.22 -6.49 -11.12
N GLY A 227 -29.16 -7.37 -12.11
CA GLY A 227 -28.12 -7.35 -13.15
C GLY A 227 -28.26 -6.22 -14.17
N LYS A 228 -29.40 -5.51 -14.17
CA LYS A 228 -29.59 -4.29 -14.95
C LYS A 228 -30.07 -3.16 -14.04
N TRP A 229 -29.35 -2.94 -12.95
CA TRP A 229 -29.81 -2.06 -11.87
C TRP A 229 -30.03 -0.61 -12.35
N ALA A 230 -31.23 -0.06 -12.11
CA ALA A 230 -31.64 1.27 -12.58
C ALA A 230 -30.91 2.42 -11.88
N THR A 231 -30.39 2.20 -10.67
CA THR A 231 -29.33 3.05 -10.10
C THR A 231 -28.02 2.30 -10.34
N PRO A 232 -26.99 2.84 -10.99
CA PRO A 232 -25.83 2.03 -11.38
C PRO A 232 -24.88 1.74 -10.19
N GLN A 233 -25.38 1.06 -9.16
CA GLN A 233 -24.75 0.89 -7.86
C GLN A 233 -24.82 -0.56 -7.36
N LEU A 234 -23.73 -1.06 -6.78
CA LEU A 234 -23.61 -2.39 -6.22
C LEU A 234 -23.45 -2.30 -4.70
N GLY A 235 -24.28 -3.02 -3.96
CA GLY A 235 -24.26 -3.02 -2.50
C GLY A 235 -23.34 -4.08 -1.90
N ILE A 236 -22.58 -3.70 -0.87
CA ILE A 236 -21.72 -4.62 -0.10
C ILE A 236 -21.83 -4.30 1.39
N GLY A 237 -22.35 -5.23 2.19
CA GLY A 237 -22.40 -5.10 3.65
C GLY A 237 -23.79 -5.29 4.24
N LEU A 238 -24.10 -4.54 5.31
CA LEU A 238 -25.36 -4.65 6.02
C LEU A 238 -26.25 -3.43 5.77
N ASN A 239 -27.41 -3.65 5.17
CA ASN A 239 -28.46 -2.64 5.03
C ASN A 239 -29.21 -2.41 6.35
N SER A 240 -29.45 -3.51 7.06
CA SER A 240 -30.05 -3.56 8.39
C SER A 240 -29.24 -4.51 9.25
N THR A 241 -29.61 -4.70 10.52
CA THR A 241 -28.93 -5.65 11.40
C THR A 241 -28.99 -7.10 10.89
N THR A 242 -29.94 -7.43 10.01
CA THR A 242 -30.13 -8.77 9.45
C THR A 242 -29.97 -8.83 7.95
N ASP A 243 -30.23 -7.72 7.24
CA ASP A 243 -30.28 -7.73 5.79
C ASP A 243 -28.93 -7.39 5.16
N LYS A 244 -28.51 -8.27 4.27
CA LYS A 244 -27.17 -8.32 3.70
C LYS A 244 -27.22 -7.92 2.23
N TYR A 245 -26.19 -7.20 1.85
CA TYR A 245 -25.85 -6.79 0.51
C TYR A 245 -24.57 -7.52 0.08
N ARG A 246 -24.62 -8.14 -1.10
CA ARG A 246 -23.48 -8.86 -1.69
C ARG A 246 -23.37 -8.52 -3.16
N THR A 247 -22.14 -8.47 -3.65
CA THR A 247 -21.86 -8.12 -5.04
C THR A 247 -21.05 -9.22 -5.70
N LEU A 248 -21.42 -9.56 -6.93
CA LEU A 248 -20.72 -10.49 -7.82
C LEU A 248 -20.04 -9.69 -8.94
N LEU A 249 -18.84 -10.10 -9.33
CA LEU A 249 -18.10 -9.49 -10.44
C LEU A 249 -17.43 -10.56 -11.31
N ARG A 250 -17.37 -10.33 -12.61
CA ARG A 250 -16.49 -11.03 -13.55
C ARG A 250 -15.73 -10.06 -14.42
N PHE A 251 -14.58 -10.53 -14.88
CA PHE A 251 -13.73 -9.84 -15.83
C PHE A 251 -13.37 -10.80 -16.96
N ASP A 252 -13.42 -10.32 -18.20
CA ASP A 252 -12.92 -11.04 -19.37
C ASP A 252 -11.44 -10.70 -19.57
N LEU A 253 -10.57 -11.69 -19.32
CA LEU A 253 -9.12 -11.53 -19.42
C LEU A 253 -8.55 -12.13 -20.72
N SER A 254 -9.41 -12.43 -21.71
CA SER A 254 -9.00 -13.10 -22.95
C SER A 254 -8.00 -12.29 -23.79
N SER A 255 -7.98 -10.96 -23.64
CA SER A 255 -7.05 -10.07 -24.36
C SER A 255 -5.67 -9.92 -23.73
N LEU A 256 -5.38 -10.61 -22.62
CA LEU A 256 -4.12 -10.48 -21.89
C LEU A 256 -2.95 -11.13 -22.67
N ASP A 257 -1.94 -10.34 -23.08
CA ASP A 257 -0.78 -10.84 -23.82
C ASP A 257 0.16 -11.67 -22.91
N ARG A 258 0.13 -12.99 -23.10
CA ARG A 258 0.87 -13.94 -22.25
C ARG A 258 1.82 -14.85 -23.01
N ALA A 259 2.18 -14.49 -24.25
CA ALA A 259 3.03 -15.33 -25.09
C ALA A 259 4.31 -15.78 -24.37
N ARG A 260 4.83 -14.97 -23.43
CA ARG A 260 5.96 -15.31 -22.55
C ARG A 260 5.83 -14.77 -21.12
N LYS A 261 4.61 -14.46 -20.69
CA LYS A 261 4.35 -13.78 -19.43
C LYS A 261 3.33 -14.52 -18.57
N GLN A 262 3.38 -14.33 -17.26
CA GLN A 262 2.41 -14.83 -16.30
C GLN A 262 1.86 -13.68 -15.45
N VAL A 263 0.68 -13.87 -14.86
CA VAL A 263 0.08 -12.93 -13.91
C VAL A 263 0.98 -12.85 -12.68
N LYS A 264 1.43 -11.64 -12.39
CA LYS A 264 2.25 -11.32 -11.22
C LYS A 264 1.38 -10.96 -10.02
N TRP A 265 0.42 -10.06 -10.25
CA TRP A 265 -0.60 -9.62 -9.31
C TRP A 265 -1.72 -8.91 -10.05
N ALA A 266 -2.81 -8.63 -9.34
CA ALA A 266 -3.85 -7.75 -9.83
C ALA A 266 -4.36 -6.82 -8.75
N THR A 267 -4.97 -5.72 -9.15
CA THR A 267 -5.66 -4.79 -8.27
C THR A 267 -7.09 -4.62 -8.73
N LEU A 268 -8.06 -4.90 -7.85
CA LEU A 268 -9.45 -4.54 -8.07
C LEU A 268 -9.70 -3.18 -7.41
N THR A 269 -10.21 -2.22 -8.18
CA THR A 269 -10.64 -0.92 -7.67
C THR A 269 -12.16 -0.81 -7.80
N LEU A 270 -12.80 -0.47 -6.68
CA LEU A 270 -14.21 -0.10 -6.61
C LEU A 270 -14.30 1.35 -6.16
N THR A 271 -15.21 2.12 -6.73
CA THR A 271 -15.40 3.53 -6.36
C THR A 271 -16.72 3.67 -5.63
N GLN A 272 -16.70 4.25 -4.43
CA GLN A 272 -17.89 4.55 -3.66
C GLN A 272 -18.78 5.53 -4.44
N ALA A 273 -19.98 5.08 -4.80
CA ALA A 273 -20.95 5.84 -5.59
C ALA A 273 -21.90 6.64 -4.70
N ALA A 274 -22.30 6.12 -3.54
CA ALA A 274 -23.20 6.81 -2.62
C ALA A 274 -23.02 6.40 -1.15
N ASN A 275 -23.21 7.35 -0.23
CA ASN A 275 -23.01 7.13 1.21
C ASN A 275 -24.31 6.92 1.99
N THR A 276 -25.45 6.70 1.31
CA THR A 276 -26.77 6.63 1.97
C THR A 276 -26.89 5.47 2.97
N LYS A 277 -26.01 4.47 2.87
CA LYS A 277 -25.95 3.26 3.71
C LYS A 277 -24.74 3.20 4.65
N ILE A 278 -23.96 4.27 4.73
CA ILE A 278 -22.89 4.41 5.72
C ILE A 278 -23.49 5.05 6.98
N LYS A 279 -23.29 4.38 8.13
CA LYS A 279 -23.85 4.72 9.44
C LYS A 279 -22.76 4.62 10.52
N PRO A 280 -21.88 5.62 10.63
CA PRO A 280 -20.73 5.55 11.55
C PRO A 280 -21.13 5.39 13.03
N ALA A 281 -22.32 5.90 13.39
CA ALA A 281 -22.91 5.73 14.72
C ALA A 281 -23.14 4.25 15.11
N ASN A 282 -23.26 3.35 14.13
CA ASN A 282 -23.50 1.93 14.34
C ASN A 282 -22.22 1.10 14.24
N GLY A 283 -21.09 1.72 13.92
CA GLY A 283 -19.78 1.10 13.75
C GLY A 283 -18.87 2.01 12.95
N THR A 284 -17.72 2.39 13.52
CA THR A 284 -16.80 3.36 12.91
C THR A 284 -15.87 2.76 11.86
N ALA A 285 -15.73 1.43 11.86
CA ALA A 285 -14.96 0.70 10.87
C ALA A 285 -15.58 -0.67 10.60
N PHE A 286 -15.39 -1.20 9.39
CA PHE A 286 -15.81 -2.54 9.01
C PHE A 286 -14.93 -3.11 7.89
N ASP A 287 -14.89 -4.43 7.80
CA ASP A 287 -14.08 -5.12 6.81
C ASP A 287 -14.92 -5.57 5.63
N VAL A 288 -14.39 -5.34 4.43
CA VAL A 288 -14.90 -5.89 3.17
C VAL A 288 -13.94 -6.98 2.71
N ARG A 289 -14.48 -8.15 2.40
CA ARG A 289 -13.73 -9.32 1.92
C ARG A 289 -13.94 -9.47 0.43
N LEU A 290 -12.84 -9.62 -0.29
CA LEU A 290 -12.83 -10.10 -1.67
C LEU A 290 -12.65 -11.62 -1.65
N LEU A 291 -13.65 -12.33 -2.16
CA LEU A 291 -13.74 -13.78 -2.14
C LEU A 291 -13.72 -14.32 -3.57
N LEU A 292 -13.03 -15.45 -3.77
CA LEU A 292 -13.12 -16.24 -4.98
C LEU A 292 -14.30 -17.21 -4.85
N LEU A 293 -15.20 -17.20 -5.83
CA LEU A 293 -16.32 -18.14 -5.85
C LEU A 293 -15.84 -19.58 -6.05
N SER A 294 -16.61 -20.54 -5.54
CA SER A 294 -16.38 -21.94 -5.90
C SER A 294 -16.68 -22.17 -7.39
N GLY A 295 -15.92 -23.05 -8.04
CA GLY A 295 -16.17 -23.45 -9.42
C GLY A 295 -17.57 -24.04 -9.66
N THR A 296 -18.20 -24.59 -8.62
CA THR A 296 -19.61 -25.04 -8.67
C THR A 296 -20.59 -23.89 -8.90
N ASN A 297 -20.23 -22.69 -8.45
CA ASN A 297 -21.02 -21.48 -8.63
C ASN A 297 -20.74 -20.77 -9.97
N ALA A 298 -19.81 -21.25 -10.80
CA ALA A 298 -19.42 -20.59 -12.06
C ALA A 298 -20.51 -20.53 -13.16
N GLY A 299 -21.67 -21.15 -12.97
CA GLY A 299 -22.80 -21.05 -13.89
C GLY A 299 -23.73 -19.86 -13.67
N TRP A 300 -23.43 -18.93 -12.76
CA TRP A 300 -24.26 -17.73 -12.56
C TRP A 300 -24.22 -16.82 -13.79
N ILE A 301 -25.27 -16.04 -13.98
CA ILE A 301 -25.35 -14.98 -14.99
C ILE A 301 -25.88 -13.71 -14.33
N GLU A 302 -25.37 -12.55 -14.75
CA GLU A 302 -25.77 -11.22 -14.28
C GLU A 302 -27.28 -11.01 -14.33
N GLY A 303 -27.93 -11.41 -15.42
CA GLY A 303 -29.37 -11.24 -15.62
C GLY A 303 -29.72 -9.85 -16.17
N THR A 304 -30.99 -9.65 -16.50
CA THR A 304 -31.46 -8.48 -17.28
C THR A 304 -32.44 -7.59 -16.52
N LYS A 305 -32.71 -7.90 -15.25
CA LYS A 305 -33.77 -7.26 -14.46
C LYS A 305 -33.22 -6.18 -13.55
N SER A 306 -34.12 -5.26 -13.19
CA SER A 306 -33.92 -4.25 -12.16
C SER A 306 -35.07 -4.34 -11.17
N ASP A 307 -34.77 -4.74 -9.94
CA ASP A 307 -35.74 -4.83 -8.85
C ASP A 307 -36.98 -5.64 -9.20
N ALA A 308 -36.80 -6.69 -9.98
CA ALA A 308 -37.88 -7.56 -10.40
C ALA A 308 -37.48 -9.01 -10.16
N THR A 309 -38.49 -9.88 -10.06
CA THR A 309 -38.27 -11.32 -9.97
C THR A 309 -37.32 -11.76 -11.09
N ALA A 310 -36.29 -12.51 -10.70
CA ALA A 310 -35.31 -13.05 -11.63
C ALA A 310 -36.00 -13.87 -12.73
N GLY A 311 -35.51 -13.76 -13.96
CA GLY A 311 -35.85 -14.68 -15.03
C GLY A 311 -35.27 -16.07 -14.77
N VAL A 312 -35.88 -17.11 -15.33
CA VAL A 312 -35.35 -18.49 -15.23
C VAL A 312 -33.90 -18.50 -15.71
N GLY A 313 -33.00 -19.02 -14.87
CA GLY A 313 -31.56 -19.05 -15.17
C GLY A 313 -30.75 -17.85 -14.66
N GLU A 314 -31.39 -16.71 -14.37
CA GLU A 314 -30.71 -15.53 -13.83
C GLU A 314 -30.36 -15.71 -12.35
N SER A 315 -29.29 -15.05 -11.90
CA SER A 315 -28.88 -15.15 -10.49
C SER A 315 -29.66 -14.19 -9.58
N CYS A 316 -29.89 -14.60 -8.35
CA CYS A 316 -30.48 -13.79 -7.28
C CYS A 316 -29.97 -14.28 -5.92
N TRP A 317 -30.39 -13.66 -4.82
CA TRP A 317 -29.92 -14.07 -3.49
C TRP A 317 -30.16 -15.57 -3.21
N ALA A 318 -31.34 -16.09 -3.54
CA ALA A 318 -31.67 -17.49 -3.25
C ALA A 318 -31.06 -18.51 -4.23
N PHE A 319 -30.73 -18.11 -5.47
CA PHE A 319 -30.38 -19.03 -6.54
C PHE A 319 -29.21 -18.56 -7.40
N GLN A 320 -28.33 -19.50 -7.74
CA GLN A 320 -27.34 -19.33 -8.82
C GLN A 320 -28.06 -19.20 -10.17
N LYS A 321 -29.07 -20.05 -10.37
CA LYS A 321 -29.98 -20.04 -11.52
C LYS A 321 -31.40 -20.11 -11.00
N TYR A 322 -32.12 -18.99 -11.08
CA TYR A 322 -33.42 -18.84 -10.48
C TYR A 322 -34.37 -19.98 -10.84
N ASN A 323 -35.08 -20.47 -9.82
CA ASN A 323 -36.06 -21.56 -9.86
C ASN A 323 -35.51 -22.95 -10.26
N THR A 324 -34.20 -23.14 -10.36
CA THR A 324 -33.61 -24.41 -10.81
C THR A 324 -32.38 -24.84 -10.01
N ILE A 325 -31.40 -23.95 -9.82
CA ILE A 325 -30.13 -24.29 -9.15
C ILE A 325 -29.89 -23.31 -8.00
N ALA A 326 -29.93 -23.83 -6.77
CA ALA A 326 -29.51 -23.09 -5.58
C ALA A 326 -27.99 -22.88 -5.59
N TRP A 327 -27.52 -21.83 -4.91
CA TRP A 327 -26.08 -21.62 -4.72
C TRP A 327 -25.44 -22.77 -3.93
N ALA A 328 -24.26 -23.19 -4.35
CA ALA A 328 -23.37 -23.88 -3.43
C ALA A 328 -23.05 -22.92 -2.27
N GLY A 329 -23.22 -23.38 -1.03
CA GLY A 329 -23.14 -22.51 0.15
C GLY A 329 -24.48 -21.93 0.64
N GLY A 330 -25.59 -22.24 -0.06
CA GLY A 330 -26.93 -21.77 0.32
C GLY A 330 -27.20 -20.32 -0.08
N ALA A 331 -28.38 -19.80 0.29
CA ALA A 331 -28.82 -18.47 -0.10
C ALA A 331 -27.79 -17.38 0.29
N GLY A 332 -27.39 -16.58 -0.70
CA GLY A 332 -26.35 -15.58 -0.60
C GLY A 332 -24.93 -16.09 -0.82
N ILE A 333 -24.68 -17.41 -0.86
CA ILE A 333 -23.37 -18.09 -1.07
C ILE A 333 -22.52 -18.29 0.21
N GLY A 334 -22.68 -17.49 1.26
CA GLY A 334 -21.74 -17.39 2.41
C GLY A 334 -20.71 -16.25 2.28
N ASN A 335 -19.98 -15.89 3.35
CA ASN A 335 -19.05 -14.74 3.40
C ASN A 335 -17.63 -15.12 3.89
N SER A 336 -17.30 -16.42 3.84
CA SER A 336 -16.01 -16.96 4.25
C SER A 336 -15.79 -18.33 3.61
N THR A 337 -14.57 -18.84 3.73
CA THR A 337 -14.15 -20.18 3.26
C THR A 337 -14.81 -21.34 4.01
N ASN A 338 -15.57 -21.07 5.08
CA ASN A 338 -16.39 -22.10 5.73
C ASN A 338 -17.64 -22.46 4.91
N SER A 339 -17.97 -21.66 3.88
CA SER A 339 -19.04 -21.98 2.95
C SER A 339 -18.53 -22.75 1.75
N ALA A 340 -19.25 -23.80 1.35
CA ALA A 340 -19.00 -24.54 0.10
C ALA A 340 -19.09 -23.67 -1.17
N GLY A 341 -19.67 -22.48 -1.05
CA GLY A 341 -19.78 -21.51 -2.14
C GLY A 341 -18.55 -20.65 -2.41
N VAL A 342 -17.55 -20.69 -1.52
CA VAL A 342 -16.36 -19.83 -1.54
C VAL A 342 -15.12 -20.70 -1.60
N ALA A 343 -14.32 -20.56 -2.65
CA ALA A 343 -13.07 -21.31 -2.81
C ALA A 343 -11.93 -20.74 -1.98
N ALA A 344 -11.83 -19.41 -1.89
CA ALA A 344 -10.77 -18.74 -1.16
C ALA A 344 -11.20 -17.32 -0.74
N GLN A 345 -10.65 -16.83 0.37
CA GLN A 345 -10.61 -15.40 0.66
C GLN A 345 -9.32 -14.83 0.09
N LEU A 346 -9.42 -13.86 -0.81
CA LEU A 346 -8.26 -13.31 -1.51
C LEU A 346 -7.62 -12.16 -0.74
N VAL A 347 -8.45 -11.22 -0.27
CA VAL A 347 -8.03 -9.96 0.33
C VAL A 347 -9.12 -9.46 1.29
N THR A 348 -8.73 -8.73 2.34
CA THR A 348 -9.64 -7.92 3.17
C THR A 348 -9.24 -6.45 3.07
N ALA A 349 -10.21 -5.57 2.88
CA ALA A 349 -10.03 -4.12 2.95
C ALA A 349 -10.79 -3.58 4.16
N ALA A 350 -10.09 -2.87 5.05
CA ALA A 350 -10.70 -2.14 6.16
C ALA A 350 -11.27 -0.82 5.65
N VAL A 351 -12.53 -0.55 5.98
CA VAL A 351 -13.24 0.68 5.62
C VAL A 351 -13.51 1.47 6.89
N ASN A 352 -13.14 2.75 6.91
CA ASN A 352 -13.51 3.67 7.96
C ASN A 352 -14.81 4.40 7.58
N ALA A 353 -15.88 4.12 8.32
CA ALA A 353 -17.19 4.69 8.05
C ALA A 353 -17.22 6.22 8.25
N ASN A 354 -16.34 6.78 9.08
CA ASN A 354 -16.28 8.23 9.30
C ASN A 354 -15.66 9.00 8.13
N THR A 355 -14.87 8.34 7.28
CA THR A 355 -14.08 9.01 6.23
C THR A 355 -14.39 8.56 4.81
N ILE A 356 -15.10 7.43 4.63
CA ILE A 356 -15.50 6.95 3.31
C ILE A 356 -16.53 7.90 2.68
N ASN A 357 -16.21 8.40 1.48
CA ASN A 357 -17.01 9.41 0.79
C ASN A 357 -17.34 8.98 -0.65
N THR A 358 -18.33 9.61 -1.30
CA THR A 358 -18.53 9.41 -2.75
C THR A 358 -17.26 9.81 -3.49
N GLY A 359 -16.81 8.96 -4.42
CA GLY A 359 -15.54 9.12 -5.14
C GLY A 359 -14.33 8.49 -4.45
N THR A 360 -14.45 7.99 -3.22
CA THR A 360 -13.36 7.25 -2.58
C THR A 360 -13.17 5.89 -3.24
N ASN A 361 -11.91 5.57 -3.56
CA ASN A 361 -11.53 4.26 -4.09
C ASN A 361 -11.30 3.26 -2.96
N ILE A 362 -11.92 2.09 -3.06
CA ILE A 362 -11.63 0.90 -2.28
C ILE A 362 -10.79 -0.04 -3.15
N VAL A 363 -9.60 -0.38 -2.68
CA VAL A 363 -8.58 -1.07 -3.49
C VAL A 363 -8.26 -2.43 -2.85
N PHE A 364 -8.37 -3.50 -3.62
CA PHE A 364 -8.01 -4.86 -3.21
C PHE A 364 -6.79 -5.33 -4.01
N HIS A 365 -5.70 -5.64 -3.32
CA HIS A 365 -4.47 -6.15 -3.92
C HIS A 365 -4.45 -7.67 -3.92
N ILE A 366 -4.65 -8.28 -5.09
CA ILE A 366 -4.70 -9.71 -5.30
C ILE A 366 -3.29 -10.24 -5.60
N GLU A 367 -2.65 -10.74 -4.55
CA GLU A 367 -1.31 -11.35 -4.60
C GLU A 367 -1.33 -12.81 -4.09
N SER A 368 -2.48 -13.29 -3.59
CA SER A 368 -2.61 -14.63 -3.02
C SER A 368 -2.51 -15.72 -4.10
N PRO A 369 -1.89 -16.88 -3.79
CA PRO A 369 -1.74 -17.96 -4.78
C PRO A 369 -3.04 -18.40 -5.44
N ALA A 370 -4.14 -18.46 -4.67
CA ALA A 370 -5.47 -18.80 -5.18
C ALA A 370 -6.00 -17.74 -6.17
N GLY A 371 -5.80 -16.46 -5.87
CA GLY A 371 -6.20 -15.35 -6.75
C GLY A 371 -5.40 -15.34 -8.05
N LEU A 372 -4.08 -15.46 -7.97
CA LEU A 372 -3.20 -15.53 -9.15
C LEU A 372 -3.54 -16.73 -10.04
N ALA A 373 -3.77 -17.90 -9.43
CA ALA A 373 -4.17 -19.10 -10.16
C ALA A 373 -5.53 -18.95 -10.85
N ALA A 374 -6.49 -18.27 -10.23
CA ALA A 374 -7.79 -17.98 -10.83
C ALA A 374 -7.65 -17.03 -12.04
N LEU A 375 -6.94 -15.92 -11.87
CA LEU A 375 -6.68 -14.94 -12.96
C LEU A 375 -5.96 -15.59 -14.15
N GLU A 376 -4.96 -16.42 -13.88
CA GLU A 376 -4.27 -17.22 -14.90
C GLU A 376 -5.22 -18.14 -15.67
N ARG A 377 -6.11 -18.83 -14.94
CA ARG A 377 -7.12 -19.72 -15.52
C ARG A 377 -8.11 -18.95 -16.38
N TRP A 378 -8.63 -17.83 -15.90
CA TRP A 378 -9.59 -17.00 -16.64
C TRP A 378 -8.99 -16.47 -17.93
N ALA A 379 -7.76 -15.96 -17.87
CA ALA A 379 -7.06 -15.51 -19.05
C ALA A 379 -6.79 -16.64 -20.07
N ARG A 380 -6.75 -17.92 -19.66
CA ARG A 380 -6.61 -19.11 -20.55
C ARG A 380 -7.93 -19.55 -21.18
N GLY A 381 -9.03 -18.84 -20.94
CA GLY A 381 -10.37 -19.29 -21.32
C GLY A 381 -10.87 -20.47 -20.49
N GLY A 382 -10.27 -20.70 -19.32
CA GLY A 382 -10.77 -21.68 -18.36
C GLY A 382 -12.02 -21.17 -17.62
N VAL A 383 -12.52 -21.98 -16.69
CA VAL A 383 -13.71 -21.63 -15.88
C VAL A 383 -13.50 -20.31 -15.15
N ASN A 384 -14.44 -19.37 -15.34
CA ASN A 384 -14.53 -18.08 -14.65
C ASN A 384 -15.67 -18.09 -13.64
N GLU A 385 -15.35 -18.47 -12.41
CA GLU A 385 -16.30 -18.46 -11.29
C GLU A 385 -16.77 -17.05 -10.90
N GLY A 386 -15.97 -16.02 -11.19
CA GLY A 386 -16.18 -14.67 -10.68
C GLY A 386 -15.72 -14.47 -9.23
N LEU A 387 -15.88 -13.22 -8.79
CA LEU A 387 -15.54 -12.73 -7.47
C LEU A 387 -16.82 -12.42 -6.69
N LEU A 388 -16.76 -12.58 -5.38
CA LEU A 388 -17.80 -12.19 -4.44
C LEU A 388 -17.25 -11.15 -3.46
N LEU A 389 -17.98 -10.06 -3.28
CA LEU A 389 -17.74 -9.04 -2.27
C LEU A 389 -18.80 -9.16 -1.17
N ALA A 390 -18.33 -9.31 0.06
CA ALA A 390 -19.16 -9.36 1.26
C ALA A 390 -18.41 -8.73 2.43
N THR A 391 -19.11 -8.22 3.43
CA THR A 391 -18.45 -7.79 4.67
C THR A 391 -18.19 -8.95 5.62
N ASP A 392 -17.32 -8.71 6.59
CA ASP A 392 -17.46 -9.41 7.85
C ASP A 392 -18.75 -8.94 8.55
N GLU A 393 -19.77 -9.79 8.48
CA GLU A 393 -21.11 -9.49 8.96
C GLU A 393 -21.11 -9.23 10.49
N ALA A 394 -20.16 -9.80 11.23
CA ALA A 394 -20.03 -9.61 12.67
C ALA A 394 -19.51 -8.21 13.05
N SER A 395 -18.68 -7.59 12.22
CA SER A 395 -18.05 -6.29 12.52
C SER A 395 -18.75 -5.10 11.85
N SER A 396 -19.65 -5.35 10.89
CA SER A 396 -20.11 -4.29 9.98
C SER A 396 -21.10 -3.27 10.55
N GLY A 397 -21.73 -3.52 11.70
CA GLY A 397 -22.49 -2.48 12.42
C GLY A 397 -23.52 -1.74 11.56
N GLN A 398 -24.30 -2.44 10.72
CA GLN A 398 -25.24 -1.83 9.77
C GLN A 398 -24.61 -0.78 8.81
N ASN A 399 -23.37 -1.02 8.38
CA ASN A 399 -22.75 -0.27 7.29
C ASN A 399 -22.78 -1.09 6.01
N ALA A 400 -23.10 -0.44 4.90
CA ALA A 400 -22.88 -0.98 3.56
C ALA A 400 -22.29 0.05 2.61
N LEU A 401 -21.33 -0.39 1.81
CA LEU A 401 -20.87 0.34 0.64
C LEU A 401 -21.92 0.27 -0.46
N LEU A 402 -22.01 1.36 -1.23
CA LEU A 402 -22.70 1.39 -2.52
C LEU A 402 -21.66 1.85 -3.54
N VAL A 403 -21.04 0.90 -4.24
CA VAL A 403 -20.00 1.16 -5.25
C VAL A 403 -20.61 1.25 -6.63
N GLY A 404 -19.91 1.79 -7.63
CA GLY A 404 -20.45 1.83 -9.01
C GLY A 404 -20.57 0.43 -9.65
N SER A 405 -21.57 0.24 -10.51
CA SER A 405 -21.68 -0.92 -11.41
C SER A 405 -20.93 -0.70 -12.73
N ARG A 406 -20.83 -1.73 -13.56
CA ARG A 406 -20.27 -1.68 -14.92
C ARG A 406 -21.07 -0.74 -15.83
N GLU A 407 -22.37 -0.55 -15.58
CA GLU A 407 -23.24 0.39 -16.31
C GLU A 407 -23.09 1.83 -15.84
N HIS A 408 -22.28 2.11 -14.82
CA HIS A 408 -22.16 3.46 -14.29
C HIS A 408 -21.77 4.46 -15.39
N ALA A 409 -22.51 5.57 -15.48
CA ALA A 409 -22.34 6.57 -16.53
C ALA A 409 -20.93 7.17 -16.52
N THR A 410 -20.41 7.46 -15.33
CA THR A 410 -19.02 7.86 -15.11
C THR A 410 -18.10 6.65 -15.17
N ALA A 411 -17.22 6.59 -16.17
CA ALA A 411 -16.29 5.45 -16.37
C ALA A 411 -15.39 5.17 -15.15
N ALA A 412 -14.94 6.21 -14.44
CA ALA A 412 -14.09 6.09 -13.24
C ALA A 412 -14.79 5.41 -12.04
N TYR A 413 -16.11 5.21 -12.11
CA TYR A 413 -16.87 4.53 -11.06
C TYR A 413 -17.10 3.05 -11.36
N ARG A 414 -16.78 2.60 -12.58
CA ARG A 414 -16.96 1.20 -12.97
C ARG A 414 -15.90 0.33 -12.29
N PRO A 415 -16.26 -0.87 -11.79
CA PRO A 415 -15.29 -1.80 -11.23
C PRO A 415 -14.20 -2.09 -12.25
N THR A 416 -12.94 -1.89 -11.84
CA THR A 416 -11.78 -2.05 -12.71
C THR A 416 -10.79 -3.03 -12.09
N LEU A 417 -10.42 -4.06 -12.83
CA LEU A 417 -9.37 -4.99 -12.48
C LEU A 417 -8.14 -4.67 -13.33
N ARG A 418 -7.06 -4.26 -12.67
CA ARG A 418 -5.75 -4.04 -13.29
C ARG A 418 -4.91 -5.28 -13.06
N VAL A 419 -4.48 -5.94 -14.13
CA VAL A 419 -3.66 -7.15 -14.07
C VAL A 419 -2.27 -6.81 -14.57
N VAL A 420 -1.26 -7.14 -13.76
CA VAL A 420 0.15 -6.95 -14.12
C VAL A 420 0.79 -8.28 -14.42
N LEU A 421 1.59 -8.27 -15.47
CA LEU A 421 2.31 -9.42 -15.95
C LEU A 421 3.80 -9.35 -15.62
N GLU A 422 4.43 -10.51 -15.53
CA GLU A 422 5.88 -10.65 -15.49
C GLU A 422 6.37 -11.70 -16.49
N PRO A 423 7.63 -11.62 -16.96
CA PRO A 423 8.21 -12.68 -17.76
C PRO A 423 8.13 -14.02 -17.04
N LYS A 424 7.76 -15.09 -17.76
CA LYS A 424 7.97 -16.45 -17.28
C LYS A 424 9.48 -16.66 -17.21
N ILE A 425 10.04 -16.76 -16.01
CA ILE A 425 11.42 -17.22 -15.86
C ILE A 425 11.43 -18.67 -16.37
N PRO A 426 12.14 -18.99 -17.47
CA PRO A 426 12.30 -20.38 -17.85
C PRO A 426 13.01 -21.07 -16.68
N GLN A 427 12.37 -22.04 -16.03
CA GLN A 427 13.10 -22.93 -15.14
C GLN A 427 14.29 -23.46 -15.94
N GLY A 428 15.48 -23.14 -15.47
CA GLY A 428 16.70 -23.27 -16.24
C GLY A 428 16.82 -24.63 -16.88
N THR A 429 16.88 -24.65 -18.21
CA THR A 429 17.62 -25.71 -18.90
C THR A 429 19.05 -25.61 -18.38
N LEU A 430 19.43 -26.55 -17.52
CA LEU A 430 20.82 -26.83 -17.17
C LEU A 430 21.56 -27.14 -18.47
N ILE A 431 22.21 -26.14 -19.05
CA ILE A 431 23.24 -26.37 -20.06
C ILE A 431 24.42 -26.94 -19.27
N ARG A 432 24.53 -28.27 -19.27
CA ARG A 432 25.79 -28.93 -18.91
C ARG A 432 26.79 -28.56 -20.01
N VAL A 433 27.73 -27.69 -19.66
CA VAL A 433 28.98 -27.58 -20.42
C VAL A 433 29.82 -28.79 -20.04
N LEU A 434 30.28 -29.52 -21.07
CA LEU A 434 31.22 -30.64 -20.94
C LEU A 434 32.57 -30.19 -20.38
#